data_AF-A0A832MFK0-F1
#
_entry.id   AF-A0A832MFK0-F1
#
_cell.length_a   1.000
_cell.length_b   1.000
_cell.length_c   1.000
_cell.angle_alpha   90.00
_cell.angle_beta   90.00
_cell.angle_gamma   90.00
#
_symmetry.space_group_name_H-M   'P 1'
#
loop_
_entity.id
_entity.type
_entity.pdbx_description
1 polymer ?
#
loop_
_entity_poly.entity_id
_entity_poly.type
_entity_poly.pdbx_seq_one_letter_code
_entity_poly.pdbx_strand_id
1 'polypeptide(L)'
;MKLPAIVLIAVSFGGVLISASAARLITYPAPAGEAPSVDYELEVEGRAVAVYTARTLDPPFAGKQWDYGGPYSFANFDLDGRVVARVKSKRTLDKAVIRPAQARVQVTRENEHTLRLVIDGPCKFSLEGAPGEYFVQLEGADAEHNVQQVLFQNVTVNGQPLRENSPRLRIGQNVQQVRFSTSR
;
A
#
# COMPACT_ATOMS: atom_id res chain seq x y z
N MET A 1 27.63 15.31 -72.19
CA MET A 1 27.18 14.28 -71.22
C MET A 1 26.30 14.98 -70.19
N LYS A 2 24.99 14.68 -70.16
CA LYS A 2 23.99 15.38 -69.34
C LYS A 2 23.98 14.78 -67.91
N LEU A 3 24.04 15.62 -66.88
CA LEU A 3 23.80 15.20 -65.49
C LEU A 3 22.33 14.85 -65.28
N PRO A 4 21.98 13.82 -64.48
CA PRO A 4 20.60 13.56 -64.12
C PRO A 4 20.17 14.46 -62.96
N ALA A 5 18.97 15.05 -63.07
CA ALA A 5 18.32 15.76 -61.99
C ALA A 5 17.77 14.75 -60.97
N ILE A 6 18.20 14.86 -59.72
CA ILE A 6 17.62 14.13 -58.59
C ILE A 6 16.42 14.94 -58.09
N VAL A 7 15.22 14.38 -58.22
CA VAL A 7 13.99 14.91 -57.62
C VAL A 7 13.94 14.42 -56.18
N LEU A 8 14.05 15.34 -55.22
CA LEU A 8 13.85 15.05 -53.80
C LEU A 8 12.35 15.24 -53.48
N ILE A 9 11.62 14.15 -53.26
CA ILE A 9 10.24 14.21 -52.76
C ILE A 9 10.32 14.29 -51.24
N ALA A 10 10.08 15.48 -50.68
CA ALA A 10 9.91 15.66 -49.25
C ALA A 10 8.49 15.21 -48.86
N VAL A 11 8.37 14.04 -48.23
CA VAL A 11 7.14 13.59 -47.58
C VAL A 11 7.11 14.21 -46.19
N SER A 12 6.39 15.32 -46.04
CA SER A 12 6.08 15.90 -44.74
C SER A 12 5.05 15.03 -44.02
N PHE A 13 5.50 14.21 -43.07
CA PHE A 13 4.60 13.61 -42.09
C PHE A 13 4.07 14.75 -41.20
N GLY A 14 2.82 15.14 -41.43
CA GLY A 14 2.08 16.01 -40.52
C GLY A 14 1.95 15.31 -39.18
N GLY A 15 2.84 15.64 -38.24
CA GLY A 15 2.72 15.21 -36.86
C GLY A 15 1.42 15.74 -36.30
N VAL A 16 0.46 14.85 -36.07
CA VAL A 16 -0.71 15.16 -35.24
C VAL A 16 -0.15 15.46 -33.85
N LEU A 17 -0.11 16.73 -33.50
CA LEU A 17 0.10 17.16 -32.12
C LEU A 17 -1.14 16.72 -31.35
N ILE A 18 -1.04 15.55 -30.72
CA ILE A 18 -2.00 15.14 -29.69
C ILE A 18 -1.77 16.11 -28.53
N SER A 19 -2.57 17.17 -28.46
CA SER A 19 -2.64 18.00 -27.25
C SER A 19 -3.06 17.10 -26.10
N ALA A 20 -2.13 16.80 -25.19
CA ALA A 20 -2.46 16.27 -23.89
C ALA A 20 -3.37 17.30 -23.22
N SER A 21 -4.64 16.95 -23.02
CA SER A 21 -5.53 17.72 -22.16
C SER A 21 -4.81 17.89 -20.82
N ALA A 22 -4.64 19.13 -20.37
CA ALA A 22 -4.02 19.41 -19.08
C ALA A 22 -4.90 18.80 -17.99
N ALA A 23 -4.38 17.81 -17.29
CA ALA A 23 -5.12 17.17 -16.21
C ALA A 23 -5.50 18.22 -15.16
N ARG A 24 -6.76 18.21 -14.73
CA ARG A 24 -7.22 19.05 -13.64
C ARG A 24 -6.78 18.38 -12.33
N LEU A 25 -6.19 19.15 -11.42
CA LEU A 25 -5.76 18.67 -10.10
C LEU A 25 -6.15 19.67 -9.02
N ILE A 26 -6.91 19.19 -8.02
CA ILE A 26 -7.28 19.95 -6.82
C ILE A 26 -6.65 19.26 -5.61
N THR A 27 -5.81 20.00 -4.90
CA THR A 27 -5.17 19.57 -3.65
C THR A 27 -5.76 20.39 -2.51
N TYR A 28 -5.87 19.78 -1.33
CA TYR A 28 -6.37 20.46 -0.14
C TYR A 28 -5.23 20.71 0.86
N PRO A 29 -5.25 21.83 1.60
CA PRO A 29 -4.33 22.01 2.71
C PRO A 29 -4.61 20.98 3.80
N ALA A 30 -3.60 20.68 4.62
CA ALA A 30 -3.83 19.93 5.85
C ALA A 30 -4.80 20.72 6.76
N PRO A 31 -5.83 20.07 7.37
CA PRO A 31 -6.68 20.71 8.36
C PRO A 31 -5.86 21.30 9.50
N ALA A 32 -6.32 22.43 10.04
CA ALA A 32 -5.67 23.06 11.17
C ALA A 32 -5.66 22.11 12.38
N GLY A 33 -4.47 21.93 12.99
CA GLY A 33 -4.29 21.08 14.17
C GLY A 33 -4.04 19.60 13.88
N GLU A 34 -4.14 19.15 12.62
CA GLU A 34 -3.85 17.76 12.26
C GLU A 34 -2.40 17.57 11.86
N ALA A 35 -1.74 16.59 12.48
CA ALA A 35 -0.36 16.26 12.16
C ALA A 35 -0.29 15.43 10.87
N PRO A 36 0.52 15.83 9.88
CA PRO A 36 0.72 15.03 8.68
C PRO A 36 1.49 13.74 9.00
N SER A 37 1.43 12.78 8.09
CA SER A 37 2.22 11.56 8.16
C SER A 37 3.70 11.88 8.22
N VAL A 38 4.38 11.25 9.18
CA VAL A 38 5.84 11.28 9.27
C VAL A 38 6.48 10.16 8.45
N ASP A 39 5.69 9.24 7.89
CA ASP A 39 6.19 8.05 7.20
C ASP A 39 6.19 8.18 5.68
N TYR A 40 5.30 9.01 5.14
CA TYR A 40 5.08 9.17 3.70
C TYR A 40 4.92 10.63 3.29
N GLU A 41 5.48 10.96 2.13
CA GLU A 41 5.23 12.22 1.42
C GLU A 41 4.59 11.90 0.07
N LEU A 42 3.67 12.75 -0.39
CA LEU A 42 3.01 12.64 -1.68
C LEU A 42 3.11 13.96 -2.44
N GLU A 43 3.58 13.86 -3.68
CA GLU A 43 3.58 14.93 -4.66
C GLU A 43 2.77 14.47 -5.88
N VAL A 44 1.89 15.31 -6.41
CA VAL A 44 1.12 15.05 -7.65
C VAL A 44 1.33 16.23 -8.59
N GLU A 45 1.85 15.98 -9.79
CA GLU A 45 2.19 17.03 -10.77
C GLU A 45 3.05 18.16 -10.17
N GLY A 46 4.06 17.83 -9.36
CA GLY A 46 4.91 18.84 -8.71
C GLY A 46 4.31 19.50 -7.47
N ARG A 47 3.05 19.20 -7.11
CA ARG A 47 2.34 19.82 -5.99
C ARG A 47 2.26 18.87 -4.79
N ALA A 48 2.65 19.36 -3.62
CA ALA A 48 2.52 18.60 -2.39
C ALA A 48 1.04 18.33 -2.06
N VAL A 49 0.74 17.09 -1.67
CA VAL A 49 -0.58 16.66 -1.17
C VAL A 49 -0.42 16.27 0.29
N ALA A 50 -1.31 16.77 1.15
CA ALA A 50 -1.32 16.40 2.55
C ALA A 50 -1.58 14.89 2.72
N VAL A 51 -0.71 14.24 3.49
CA VAL A 51 -0.87 12.83 3.89
C VAL A 51 -1.26 12.83 5.36
N TYR A 52 -2.42 12.27 5.67
CA TYR A 52 -2.99 12.19 7.02
C TYR A 52 -2.63 10.87 7.67
N THR A 53 -2.82 10.79 8.99
CA THR A 53 -2.71 9.54 9.75
C THR A 53 -3.96 9.29 10.57
N ALA A 54 -4.29 8.02 10.77
CA ALA A 54 -5.28 7.61 11.76
C ALA A 54 -4.79 6.34 12.46
N ARG A 55 -5.07 6.21 13.75
CA ARG A 55 -4.67 5.03 14.53
C ARG A 55 -5.72 3.94 14.41
N THR A 56 -5.24 2.70 14.35
CA THR A 56 -6.12 1.51 14.28
C THR A 56 -6.59 1.06 15.67
N LEU A 57 -5.97 1.58 16.75
CA LEU A 57 -6.31 1.30 18.14
C LEU A 57 -6.21 2.58 18.98
N ASP A 58 -7.35 2.99 19.53
CA ASP A 58 -7.49 4.14 20.42
C ASP A 58 -7.42 3.74 21.90
N PRO A 59 -7.25 4.69 22.83
CA PRO A 59 -7.50 4.45 24.25
C PRO A 59 -8.85 3.73 24.47
N PRO A 60 -8.91 2.73 25.37
CA PRO A 60 -7.91 2.38 26.37
C PRO A 60 -6.88 1.33 25.88
N PHE A 61 -6.87 0.95 24.60
CA PHE A 61 -6.00 -0.10 24.07
C PHE A 61 -4.67 0.42 23.54
N ALA A 62 -4.63 1.71 23.18
CA ALA A 62 -3.42 2.41 22.79
C ALA A 62 -2.28 2.23 23.82
N GLY A 63 -1.10 1.84 23.35
CA GLY A 63 0.12 1.68 24.16
C GLY A 63 0.16 0.41 25.03
N LYS A 64 -0.82 -0.50 24.93
CA LYS A 64 -0.82 -1.77 25.67
C LYS A 64 -0.12 -2.88 24.89
N GLN A 65 0.11 -4.02 25.54
CA GLN A 65 0.72 -5.21 24.93
C GLN A 65 -0.05 -5.77 23.72
N TRP A 66 -1.30 -5.36 23.51
CA TRP A 66 -2.14 -5.73 22.37
C TRP A 66 -2.30 -4.60 21.33
N ASP A 67 -1.56 -3.50 21.47
CA ASP A 67 -1.48 -2.44 20.47
C ASP A 67 -0.58 -2.87 19.29
N TYR A 68 -1.08 -3.84 18.52
CA TYR A 68 -0.41 -4.36 17.33
C TYR A 68 -0.62 -3.47 16.09
N GLY A 69 -1.37 -2.37 16.23
CA GLY A 69 -1.74 -1.46 15.16
C GLY A 69 -0.73 -0.33 14.98
N GLY A 70 -0.28 -0.12 13.75
CA GLY A 70 0.35 1.15 13.36
C GLY A 70 -0.69 2.20 12.95
N PRO A 71 -0.28 3.47 12.80
CA PRO A 71 -1.09 4.43 12.07
C PRO A 71 -1.22 3.96 10.61
N TYR A 72 -2.40 4.10 10.02
CA TYR A 72 -2.53 4.04 8.57
C TYR A 72 -2.43 5.46 8.01
N SER A 73 -1.72 5.61 6.89
CA SER A 73 -1.58 6.89 6.19
C SER A 73 -2.52 6.95 5.00
N PHE A 74 -3.13 8.11 4.75
CA PHE A 74 -4.02 8.30 3.60
C PHE A 74 -3.95 9.73 3.09
N ALA A 75 -4.22 9.91 1.80
CA ALA A 75 -4.29 11.22 1.16
C ALA A 75 -5.51 11.26 0.23
N ASN A 76 -6.02 12.46 -0.03
CA ASN A 76 -7.08 12.67 -1.00
C ASN A 76 -6.80 13.94 -1.81
N PHE A 77 -7.23 13.91 -3.06
CA PHE A 77 -7.15 15.01 -4.02
C PHE A 77 -8.14 14.70 -5.14
N ASP A 78 -8.69 15.72 -5.77
CA ASP A 78 -9.54 15.54 -6.95
C ASP A 78 -8.69 15.66 -8.21
N LEU A 79 -9.00 14.84 -9.22
CA LEU A 79 -8.35 14.91 -10.51
C LEU A 79 -9.33 14.67 -11.66
N ASP A 80 -9.01 15.22 -12.82
CA ASP A 80 -9.62 14.88 -14.11
C ASP A 80 -8.50 14.65 -15.13
N GLY A 81 -8.54 13.53 -15.83
CA GLY A 81 -7.46 13.09 -16.71
C GLY A 81 -6.34 12.30 -16.00
N ARG A 82 -5.18 12.23 -16.67
CA ARG A 82 -4.03 11.44 -16.23
C ARG A 82 -3.02 12.30 -15.49
N VAL A 83 -2.55 11.84 -14.33
CA VAL A 83 -1.54 12.53 -13.53
C VAL A 83 -0.38 11.61 -13.15
N VAL A 84 0.76 12.23 -12.81
CA VAL A 84 1.94 11.59 -12.24
C VAL A 84 2.05 11.98 -10.77
N ALA A 85 2.06 10.97 -9.91
CA ALA A 85 2.36 11.14 -8.49
C ALA A 85 3.72 10.55 -8.13
N ARG A 86 4.38 11.13 -7.14
CA ARG A 86 5.55 10.56 -6.47
C ARG A 86 5.23 10.33 -5.00
N VAL A 87 5.43 9.09 -4.57
CA VAL A 87 5.34 8.70 -3.16
C VAL A 87 6.75 8.48 -2.66
N LYS A 88 7.11 9.16 -1.57
CA LYS A 88 8.36 8.88 -0.84
C LYS A 88 8.03 8.22 0.50
N SER A 89 8.90 7.32 0.96
CA SER A 89 8.73 6.65 2.25
C SER A 89 10.04 6.52 3.01
N LYS A 90 9.96 6.60 4.35
CA LYS A 90 11.08 6.24 5.24
C LYS A 90 11.41 4.74 5.21
N ARG A 91 10.46 3.90 4.82
CA ARG A 91 10.65 2.44 4.69
C ARG A 91 10.97 2.10 3.24
N THR A 92 11.71 1.00 3.04
CA THR A 92 11.89 0.48 1.68
C THR A 92 10.53 0.09 1.08
N LEU A 93 10.33 0.46 -0.18
CA LEU A 93 9.17 0.17 -1.00
C LEU A 93 9.40 -1.09 -1.86
N ASP A 94 10.35 -1.95 -1.48
CA ASP A 94 10.80 -3.05 -2.33
C ASP A 94 9.74 -4.10 -2.64
N LYS A 95 8.81 -4.26 -1.70
CA LYS A 95 7.70 -5.19 -1.79
C LYS A 95 6.36 -4.47 -1.94
N ALA A 96 6.40 -3.20 -2.32
CA ALA A 96 5.21 -2.39 -2.42
C ALA A 96 4.31 -2.87 -3.56
N VAL A 97 3.01 -3.00 -3.30
CA VAL A 97 1.98 -3.42 -4.25
C VAL A 97 0.79 -2.47 -4.21
N ILE A 98 0.09 -2.35 -5.34
CA ILE A 98 -1.16 -1.61 -5.44
C ILE A 98 -2.34 -2.58 -5.27
N ARG A 99 -3.32 -2.19 -4.46
CA ARG A 99 -4.61 -2.90 -4.34
C ARG A 99 -5.80 -1.99 -4.64
N PRO A 100 -6.82 -2.49 -5.37
CA PRO A 100 -6.84 -3.76 -6.08
C PRO A 100 -5.78 -3.79 -7.20
N ALA A 101 -5.35 -4.98 -7.62
CA ALA A 101 -4.31 -5.13 -8.65
C ALA A 101 -4.68 -4.50 -10.00
N GLN A 102 -5.98 -4.33 -10.25
CA GLN A 102 -6.55 -3.73 -11.47
C GLN A 102 -6.86 -2.23 -11.31
N ALA A 103 -6.32 -1.56 -10.28
CA ALA A 103 -6.43 -0.12 -10.18
C ALA A 103 -5.86 0.57 -11.43
N ARG A 104 -6.36 1.77 -11.74
CA ARG A 104 -5.90 2.60 -12.87
C ARG A 104 -4.55 3.27 -12.60
N VAL A 105 -3.62 2.52 -12.00
CA VAL A 105 -2.35 3.01 -11.48
C VAL A 105 -1.23 2.12 -12.00
N GLN A 106 -0.32 2.72 -12.76
CA GLN A 106 0.94 2.09 -13.14
C GLN A 106 2.03 2.56 -12.20
N VAL A 107 2.78 1.61 -11.64
CA VAL A 107 3.87 1.90 -10.69
C VAL A 107 5.21 1.69 -11.35
N THR A 108 6.10 2.64 -11.17
CA THR A 108 7.51 2.52 -11.50
C THR A 108 8.31 2.85 -10.25
N ARG A 109 9.26 2.00 -9.87
CA ARG A 109 10.17 2.30 -8.79
C ARG A 109 11.28 3.21 -9.31
N GLU A 110 11.41 4.40 -8.74
CA GLU A 110 12.53 5.30 -9.04
C GLU A 110 13.77 4.90 -8.22
N ASN A 111 13.57 4.54 -6.95
CA ASN A 111 14.60 3.97 -6.06
C ASN A 111 13.93 3.24 -4.87
N GLU A 112 14.72 2.72 -3.92
CA GLU A 112 14.23 1.96 -2.75
C GLU A 112 13.18 2.70 -1.91
N HIS A 113 13.18 4.04 -1.91
CA HIS A 113 12.32 4.87 -1.08
C HIS A 113 11.33 5.75 -1.87
N THR A 114 11.33 5.65 -3.20
CA THR A 114 10.48 6.48 -4.06
C THR A 114 9.80 5.66 -5.15
N LEU A 115 8.46 5.79 -5.22
CA LEU A 115 7.64 5.28 -6.32
C LEU A 115 7.09 6.42 -7.15
N ARG A 116 7.13 6.25 -8.47
CA ARG A 116 6.39 7.05 -9.43
C ARG A 116 5.12 6.31 -9.84
N LEU A 117 3.98 6.97 -9.70
CA LEU A 117 2.66 6.43 -10.03
C LEU A 117 2.09 7.22 -11.20
N VAL A 118 1.68 6.54 -12.27
CA VAL A 118 0.85 7.13 -13.33
C VAL A 118 -0.59 6.73 -13.04
N ILE A 119 -1.44 7.72 -12.70
CA ILE A 119 -2.84 7.52 -12.31
C ILE A 119 -3.71 7.99 -13.48
N ASP A 120 -4.52 7.09 -14.03
CA ASP A 120 -5.32 7.31 -15.24
C ASP A 120 -6.79 7.58 -14.88
N GLY A 121 -7.05 8.74 -14.31
CA GLY A 121 -8.37 9.17 -13.86
C GLY A 121 -8.70 8.84 -12.39
N PRO A 122 -9.83 9.35 -11.87
CA PRO A 122 -10.25 9.14 -10.50
C PRO A 122 -10.33 7.67 -10.12
N CYS A 123 -9.63 7.27 -9.05
CA CYS A 123 -9.73 5.93 -8.49
C CYS A 123 -9.32 5.91 -7.02
N LYS A 124 -9.82 4.91 -6.29
CA LYS A 124 -9.35 4.55 -4.94
C LYS A 124 -8.42 3.35 -5.05
N PHE A 125 -7.26 3.44 -4.40
CA PHE A 125 -6.32 2.33 -4.28
C PHE A 125 -5.55 2.42 -2.97
N SER A 126 -4.91 1.31 -2.59
CA SER A 126 -4.02 1.20 -1.45
C SER A 126 -2.61 0.88 -1.94
N LEU A 127 -1.61 1.54 -1.35
CA LEU A 127 -0.20 1.17 -1.48
C LEU A 127 0.18 0.37 -0.24
N GLU A 128 0.45 -0.92 -0.41
CA GLU A 128 0.77 -1.82 0.69
C GLU A 128 2.21 -2.30 0.56
N GLY A 129 2.95 -2.35 1.67
CA GLY A 129 4.30 -2.91 1.70
C GLY A 129 4.31 -4.43 1.67
N ALA A 130 5.44 -5.00 2.09
CA ALA A 130 5.54 -6.44 2.32
C ALA A 130 4.40 -6.91 3.24
N PRO A 131 3.85 -8.12 3.02
CA PRO A 131 3.00 -8.74 4.03
C PRO A 131 3.73 -8.70 5.37
N GLY A 132 3.02 -8.23 6.40
CA GLY A 132 3.57 -8.14 7.74
C GLY A 132 3.99 -9.51 8.26
N GLU A 133 4.71 -9.50 9.38
CA GLU A 133 4.89 -10.72 10.16
C GLU A 133 3.55 -11.07 10.80
N TYR A 134 2.73 -11.85 10.10
CA TYR A 134 1.51 -12.39 10.69
C TYR A 134 1.88 -13.43 11.73
N PHE A 135 1.32 -13.27 12.92
CA PHE A 135 1.35 -14.26 13.97
C PHE A 135 -0.08 -14.62 14.38
N VAL A 136 -0.24 -15.84 14.86
CA VAL A 136 -1.44 -16.27 15.57
C VAL A 136 -1.08 -16.27 17.04
N GLN A 137 -1.83 -15.51 17.84
CA GLN A 137 -1.68 -15.49 19.29
C GLN A 137 -2.97 -15.98 19.95
N LEU A 138 -2.82 -16.89 20.92
CA LEU A 138 -3.86 -17.27 21.87
C LEU A 138 -3.43 -16.78 23.25
N GLU A 139 -4.30 -16.07 23.94
CA GLU A 139 -4.07 -15.53 25.29
C GLU A 139 -5.42 -15.56 26.04
N GLY A 140 -5.47 -16.17 27.22
CA GLY A 140 -6.60 -16.06 28.13
C GLY A 140 -6.38 -14.90 29.10
N ALA A 141 -7.42 -14.10 29.36
CA ALA A 141 -7.28 -12.89 30.16
C ALA A 141 -6.92 -13.20 31.63
N ASP A 142 -7.52 -14.24 32.19
CA ASP A 142 -7.28 -14.77 33.53
C ASP A 142 -7.71 -16.26 33.59
N ALA A 143 -7.70 -16.86 34.79
CA ALA A 143 -8.02 -18.28 34.96
C ALA A 143 -9.50 -18.58 34.64
N GLU A 144 -10.41 -17.65 34.94
CA GLU A 144 -11.84 -17.72 34.69
C GLU A 144 -12.19 -17.45 33.22
N HIS A 145 -11.47 -16.54 32.55
CA HIS A 145 -11.59 -16.14 31.16
C HIS A 145 -10.45 -16.73 30.32
N ASN A 146 -10.29 -18.04 30.42
CA ASN A 146 -9.25 -18.80 29.74
C ASN A 146 -9.63 -19.15 28.28
N VAL A 147 -8.65 -19.61 27.50
CA VAL A 147 -8.85 -20.11 26.14
C VAL A 147 -8.57 -21.60 26.11
N GLN A 148 -9.58 -22.41 25.76
CA GLN A 148 -9.44 -23.86 25.77
C GLN A 148 -9.93 -24.50 24.48
N GLN A 149 -9.41 -25.69 24.17
CA GLN A 149 -9.95 -26.58 23.14
C GLN A 149 -9.92 -26.02 21.71
N VAL A 150 -8.95 -25.16 21.42
CA VAL A 150 -8.78 -24.58 20.07
C VAL A 150 -8.24 -25.64 19.11
N LEU A 151 -8.92 -25.83 17.98
CA LEU A 151 -8.45 -26.64 16.86
C LEU A 151 -8.12 -25.74 15.66
N PHE A 152 -6.85 -25.73 15.25
CA PHE A 152 -6.46 -25.19 13.96
C PHE A 152 -6.53 -26.30 12.91
N GLN A 153 -7.59 -26.29 12.10
CA GLN A 153 -7.76 -27.24 11.00
C GLN A 153 -7.41 -26.59 9.66
N ASN A 154 -6.39 -27.13 8.99
CA ASN A 154 -5.96 -26.68 7.65
C ASN A 154 -5.66 -25.17 7.56
N VAL A 155 -5.06 -24.61 8.61
CA VAL A 155 -4.69 -23.20 8.68
C VAL A 155 -3.29 -23.00 8.13
N THR A 156 -3.12 -22.04 7.23
CA THR A 156 -1.81 -21.60 6.71
C THR A 156 -1.58 -20.12 6.99
N VAL A 157 -0.36 -19.75 7.37
CA VAL A 157 0.07 -18.37 7.53
C VAL A 157 1.20 -18.07 6.54
N ASN A 158 0.95 -17.15 5.61
CA ASN A 158 1.83 -16.89 4.45
C ASN A 158 2.22 -18.19 3.71
N GLY A 159 1.23 -19.03 3.43
CA GLY A 159 1.40 -20.29 2.68
C GLY A 159 2.06 -21.43 3.45
N GLN A 160 2.51 -21.21 4.69
CA GLN A 160 3.09 -22.26 5.53
C GLN A 160 2.03 -22.83 6.48
N PRO A 161 1.86 -24.16 6.59
CA PRO A 161 0.94 -24.77 7.55
C PRO A 161 1.25 -24.36 8.99
N LEU A 162 0.22 -23.96 9.74
CA LEU A 162 0.35 -23.65 11.16
C LEU A 162 0.46 -24.95 11.97
N ARG A 163 1.49 -25.04 12.81
CA ARG A 163 1.82 -26.18 13.68
C ARG A 163 2.17 -25.66 15.08
N GLU A 164 2.22 -26.57 16.04
CA GLU A 164 2.53 -26.27 17.44
C GLU A 164 3.87 -25.53 17.62
N ASN A 165 4.89 -25.90 16.85
CA ASN A 165 6.21 -25.27 16.89
C ASN A 165 6.42 -24.21 15.79
N SER A 166 5.35 -23.74 15.15
CA SER A 166 5.49 -22.68 14.14
C SER A 166 6.06 -21.41 14.79
N PRO A 167 7.09 -20.77 14.21
CA PRO A 167 7.67 -19.54 14.77
C PRO A 167 6.69 -18.36 14.82
N ARG A 168 5.57 -18.47 14.08
CA ARG A 168 4.48 -17.49 14.00
C ARG A 168 3.32 -17.79 14.95
N LEU A 169 3.45 -18.80 15.82
CA LEU A 169 2.45 -19.13 16.82
C LEU A 169 2.94 -18.68 18.19
N ARG A 170 2.09 -17.97 18.94
CA ARG A 170 2.31 -17.64 20.35
C ARG A 170 1.14 -18.17 21.17
N ILE A 171 1.44 -19.05 22.12
CA ILE A 171 0.48 -19.53 23.11
C ILE A 171 0.88 -18.89 24.44
N GLY A 172 0.04 -17.98 24.91
CA GLY A 172 0.25 -17.20 26.12
C GLY A 172 -0.33 -17.84 27.38
N GLN A 173 -0.62 -17.01 28.40
CA GLN A 173 -1.13 -17.47 29.69
C GLN A 173 -2.59 -17.94 29.56
N ASN A 174 -3.01 -18.82 30.48
CA ASN A 174 -4.38 -19.32 30.58
C ASN A 174 -4.91 -19.97 29.29
N VAL A 175 -4.04 -20.63 28.52
CA VAL A 175 -4.41 -21.35 27.29
C VAL A 175 -4.16 -22.84 27.46
N GLN A 176 -5.13 -23.68 27.10
CA GLN A 176 -5.02 -25.14 27.25
C GLN A 176 -5.61 -25.90 26.06
N GLN A 177 -5.12 -27.12 25.82
CA GLN A 177 -5.70 -28.06 24.84
C GLN A 177 -5.77 -27.53 23.39
N VAL A 178 -4.71 -26.85 22.93
CA VAL A 178 -4.58 -26.42 21.52
C VAL A 178 -4.16 -27.61 20.65
N ARG A 179 -4.86 -27.81 19.52
CA ARG A 179 -4.62 -28.91 18.58
C ARG A 179 -4.46 -28.40 17.16
N PHE A 180 -3.68 -29.15 16.37
CA PHE A 180 -3.42 -28.85 14.96
C PHE A 180 -3.77 -30.06 14.11
N SER A 181 -4.51 -29.85 13.03
CA SER A 181 -4.84 -30.89 12.06
C SER A 181 -4.63 -30.39 10.64
N THR A 182 -4.08 -31.26 9.80
CA THR A 182 -3.96 -31.04 8.34
C THR A 182 -4.94 -31.91 7.55
N SER A 183 -5.70 -32.77 8.23
CA SER A 183 -6.73 -33.61 7.62
C SER A 183 -7.98 -32.78 7.32
N ARG A 184 -8.51 -32.94 6.11
CA ARG A 184 -9.92 -32.60 5.82
C ARG A 184 -10.83 -33.64 6.45
#